data_AF-A0A7E5VME3-F1
#
_entry.id   AF-A0A7E5VME3-F1
#
_cell.length_a   1.000
_cell.length_b   1.000
_cell.length_c   1.000
_cell.angle_alpha   90.00
_cell.angle_beta   90.00
_cell.angle_gamma   90.00
#
_symmetry.space_group_name_H-M   'P 1'
#
loop_
_entity.id
_entity.type
_entity.pdbx_description
1 polymer ?
#
loop_
_entity_poly.entity_id
_entity_poly.type
_entity_poly.pdbx_seq_one_letter_code
_entity_poly.pdbx_strand_id
1 'polypeptide(L)'
;MTEVSSPESVEAIEPYQTTAVKHTQRHAFHLRTLRPEYYSPPTSPTPVRRQGRRRPPSSLVPSGQPASNRAPGPGGVVQRMKWTRPMNENVMRAYYGATGGGTNLTAYRARMLSLFQTLEPDVDVSAQRLSDQVRVIQRNHRLDDATLDRLRSEMQTSPVVGTPSIAEAPAASALPANPADGGDDDGAITVGTQCSHIRSTLEQAVREYRSTPRDQRPRLPRLPMHNRNKALMGVLDSLLSSYFGNSEDLSDTHSLLYCAAVAACRVVGVTFRDNTAARPRQAAPAWQCRIEKRVAEARTLIAKLVVFRGGNTRPRVMRFVKRAFAGTNISSSEYTARVTERIDFFKQKVCAWASRIRRYKTRVDRFHQNRMLQRDQSWVYRSWEQPASPDACRMMSP
;
A
#
# COMPACT_ATOMS: atom_id res chain seq x y z
N MET A 1 32.55 38.31 71.54
CA MET A 1 31.59 37.24 71.21
C MET A 1 30.60 37.86 70.23
N THR A 2 30.60 37.57 68.93
CA THR A 2 30.88 36.30 68.27
C THR A 2 31.43 36.56 66.87
N GLU A 3 32.33 35.68 66.48
CA GLU A 3 33.09 35.58 65.25
C GLU A 3 32.27 35.00 64.06
N VAL A 4 32.71 35.36 62.83
CA VAL A 4 33.03 34.49 61.66
C VAL A 4 31.84 33.71 61.03
N SER A 5 31.58 33.70 59.71
CA SER A 5 32.50 33.36 58.61
C SER A 5 31.99 33.77 57.21
N SER A 6 32.97 34.20 56.42
CA SER A 6 33.18 34.35 54.96
C SER A 6 32.11 34.18 53.85
N PRO A 7 32.30 34.91 52.73
CA PRO A 7 31.61 34.78 51.45
C PRO A 7 32.35 33.86 50.45
N GLU A 8 31.64 33.28 49.49
CA GLU A 8 32.23 32.46 48.41
C GLU A 8 32.00 33.11 47.03
N SER A 9 33.08 33.72 46.55
CA SER A 9 33.67 33.76 45.21
C SER A 9 32.81 33.60 43.93
N VAL A 10 32.92 34.62 43.07
CA VAL A 10 32.61 34.61 41.64
C VAL A 10 33.92 34.54 40.86
N GLU A 11 34.10 33.57 39.96
CA GLU A 11 35.04 33.64 38.81
C GLU A 11 34.65 32.55 37.79
N ALA A 12 34.20 32.96 36.60
CA ALA A 12 34.96 33.02 35.35
C ALA A 12 34.91 31.71 34.54
N ILE A 13 34.04 31.71 33.53
CA ILE A 13 33.99 30.73 32.44
C ILE A 13 34.63 31.40 31.22
N GLU A 14 35.73 30.84 30.74
CA GLU A 14 36.37 31.18 29.46
C GLU A 14 36.12 30.06 28.40
N PRO A 15 36.27 30.37 27.10
CA PRO A 15 35.36 29.92 26.04
C PRO A 15 35.98 28.88 25.10
N TYR A 16 35.15 27.99 24.52
CA TYR A 16 35.57 27.23 23.32
C TYR A 16 34.47 27.08 22.26
N GLN A 17 34.69 27.84 21.19
CA GLN A 17 34.59 27.49 19.77
C GLN A 17 33.23 27.13 19.14
N THR A 18 32.82 28.06 18.26
CA THR A 18 31.82 27.91 17.21
C THR A 18 32.45 27.20 16.01
N THR A 19 31.88 26.06 15.60
CA THR A 19 32.04 25.55 14.23
C THR A 19 30.69 25.16 13.65
N ALA A 20 30.35 25.83 12.55
CA ALA A 20 29.17 25.63 11.73
C ALA A 20 29.14 24.24 11.07
N VAL A 21 27.94 23.62 11.02
CA VAL A 21 27.66 22.53 10.09
C VAL A 21 26.62 23.01 9.08
N LYS A 22 27.07 23.01 7.82
CA LYS A 22 26.37 23.42 6.61
C LYS A 22 25.13 22.55 6.37
N HIS A 23 24.04 23.20 6.04
CA HIS A 23 22.77 22.59 5.66
C HIS A 23 22.83 22.19 4.18
N THR A 24 22.94 20.88 3.90
CA THR A 24 22.84 20.36 2.53
C THR A 24 21.46 19.75 2.31
N GLN A 25 20.66 20.43 1.50
CA GLN A 25 19.42 19.94 0.88
C GLN A 25 19.70 18.64 0.11
N ARG A 26 19.00 17.56 0.45
CA ARG A 26 18.92 16.37 -0.41
C ARG A 26 17.57 16.33 -1.12
N HIS A 27 17.66 16.47 -2.44
CA HIS A 27 16.62 16.20 -3.41
C HIS A 27 16.00 14.81 -3.20
N ALA A 28 14.67 14.78 -3.13
CA ALA A 28 13.88 13.55 -3.09
C ALA A 28 13.76 12.97 -4.51
N PHE A 29 14.47 11.87 -4.77
CA PHE A 29 14.26 11.03 -5.95
C PHE A 29 13.03 10.12 -5.74
N HIS A 30 12.12 10.15 -6.70
CA HIS A 30 10.96 9.27 -6.81
C HIS A 30 11.39 7.81 -7.02
N LEU A 31 11.20 6.96 -6.01
CA LEU A 31 11.18 5.50 -6.19
C LEU A 31 9.73 5.00 -6.19
N ARG A 32 9.33 4.56 -7.39
CA ARG A 32 8.09 3.89 -7.73
C ARG A 32 8.04 2.53 -7.00
N THR A 33 7.37 2.49 -5.86
CA THR A 33 7.11 1.26 -5.11
C THR A 33 5.99 0.47 -5.77
N LEU A 34 6.32 -0.73 -6.24
CA LEU A 34 5.35 -1.77 -6.61
C LEU A 34 4.47 -2.08 -5.39
N ARG A 35 3.16 -1.88 -5.53
CA ARG A 35 2.16 -2.18 -4.50
C ARG A 35 2.02 -3.71 -4.36
N PRO A 36 2.07 -4.28 -3.14
CA PRO A 36 1.51 -5.60 -2.91
C PRO A 36 -0.02 -5.48 -2.95
N GLU A 37 -0.66 -6.27 -3.81
CA GLU A 37 -2.12 -6.39 -3.88
C GLU A 37 -2.68 -6.95 -2.58
N TYR A 38 -3.02 -6.06 -1.64
CA TYR A 38 -3.89 -6.40 -0.53
C TYR A 38 -5.34 -6.32 -0.99
N TYR A 39 -5.90 -7.49 -1.33
CA TYR A 39 -7.32 -7.69 -1.54
C TYR A 39 -8.09 -7.23 -0.28
N SER A 40 -8.80 -6.10 -0.38
CA SER A 40 -9.73 -5.65 0.64
C SER A 40 -11.10 -6.25 0.31
N PRO A 41 -11.66 -7.17 1.11
CA PRO A 41 -13.03 -7.64 0.87
C PRO A 41 -14.03 -6.51 1.16
N PRO A 42 -15.20 -6.51 0.49
CA PRO A 42 -16.16 -5.42 0.55
C PRO A 42 -16.67 -5.16 1.97
N THR A 43 -16.56 -3.90 2.40
CA THR A 43 -17.15 -3.37 3.62
C THR A 43 -18.66 -3.23 3.45
N SER A 44 -19.42 -4.27 3.80
CA SER A 44 -20.82 -4.17 4.23
C SER A 44 -21.18 -5.48 4.94
N PRO A 45 -21.84 -5.44 6.12
CA PRO A 45 -22.35 -6.65 6.74
C PRO A 45 -23.47 -7.24 5.89
N THR A 46 -23.40 -8.53 5.60
CA THR A 46 -24.50 -9.32 5.05
C THR A 46 -25.66 -9.28 6.05
N PRO A 47 -26.89 -8.89 5.65
CA PRO A 47 -28.02 -8.94 6.56
C PRO A 47 -28.34 -10.40 6.89
N VAL A 48 -28.38 -10.70 8.18
CA VAL A 48 -28.80 -12.00 8.74
C VAL A 48 -30.24 -12.25 8.31
N ARG A 49 -30.44 -13.36 7.57
CA ARG A 49 -31.74 -13.88 7.15
C ARG A 49 -32.53 -14.30 8.39
N ARG A 50 -33.42 -13.43 8.90
CA ARG A 50 -34.47 -13.85 9.84
C ARG A 50 -35.48 -14.71 9.07
N GLN A 51 -35.50 -16.00 9.35
CA GLN A 51 -36.61 -16.87 8.97
C GLN A 51 -37.85 -16.47 9.78
N GLY A 52 -39.02 -16.46 9.14
CA GLY A 52 -40.32 -16.39 9.81
C GLY A 52 -41.02 -15.04 9.75
N ARG A 53 -41.66 -14.72 8.61
CA ARG A 53 -42.95 -14.02 8.62
C ARG A 53 -43.76 -14.43 7.39
N ARG A 54 -44.97 -14.94 7.66
CA ARG A 54 -45.94 -15.47 6.69
C ARG A 54 -46.35 -14.40 5.67
N ARG A 55 -46.52 -14.80 4.41
CA ARG A 55 -47.18 -14.02 3.34
C ARG A 55 -48.71 -14.01 3.57
N PRO A 56 -49.41 -12.89 3.36
CA PRO A 56 -50.81 -12.91 2.95
C PRO A 56 -50.94 -12.98 1.41
N PRO A 57 -52.08 -13.46 0.87
CA PRO A 57 -52.21 -13.88 -0.53
C PRO A 57 -52.58 -12.74 -1.48
N SER A 58 -52.36 -13.02 -2.77
CA SER A 58 -52.66 -12.20 -3.94
C SER A 58 -54.11 -11.72 -4.02
N SER A 59 -54.28 -10.48 -4.49
CA SER A 59 -55.44 -10.06 -5.27
C SER A 59 -54.98 -9.31 -6.52
N LEU A 60 -55.83 -9.41 -7.54
CA LEU A 60 -55.62 -9.24 -8.97
C LEU A 60 -55.87 -7.81 -9.47
N VAL A 61 -55.15 -7.45 -10.55
CA VAL A 61 -55.58 -6.66 -11.72
C VAL A 61 -55.44 -5.10 -11.68
N PRO A 62 -55.20 -4.45 -12.85
CA PRO A 62 -54.16 -3.42 -13.01
C PRO A 62 -54.66 -2.03 -13.45
N SER A 63 -53.76 -1.04 -13.42
CA SER A 63 -53.96 0.27 -14.08
C SER A 63 -52.61 0.87 -14.47
N GLY A 64 -52.41 1.11 -15.77
CA GLY A 64 -51.25 1.84 -16.28
C GLY A 64 -51.42 3.34 -16.10
N GLN A 65 -50.31 4.05 -15.87
CA GLN A 65 -49.94 5.34 -16.48
C GLN A 65 -48.54 5.80 -16.01
N PRO A 66 -47.87 6.70 -16.77
CA PRO A 66 -46.42 6.74 -16.93
C PRO A 66 -45.70 7.54 -15.84
N ALA A 67 -44.48 7.15 -15.52
CA ALA A 67 -43.61 7.90 -14.63
C ALA A 67 -43.09 9.17 -15.34
N SER A 68 -43.55 10.32 -14.85
CA SER A 68 -43.09 11.66 -15.23
C SER A 68 -41.67 11.93 -14.71
N ASN A 69 -40.87 12.62 -15.54
CA ASN A 69 -39.55 13.14 -15.23
C ASN A 69 -39.64 14.27 -14.19
N ARG A 70 -39.26 13.99 -12.93
CA ARG A 70 -38.85 15.04 -11.98
C ARG A 70 -37.78 14.55 -11.01
N ALA A 71 -36.78 15.40 -10.80
CA ALA A 71 -35.58 15.13 -10.00
C ALA A 71 -35.91 14.69 -8.55
N PRO A 72 -35.16 13.74 -7.95
CA PRO A 72 -35.45 13.26 -6.60
C PRO A 72 -35.05 14.28 -5.54
N GLY A 73 -35.93 14.50 -4.55
CA GLY A 73 -35.64 15.30 -3.36
C GLY A 73 -34.53 14.73 -2.46
N PRO A 74 -34.02 15.52 -1.51
CA PRO A 74 -32.85 15.19 -0.71
C PRO A 74 -33.20 14.15 0.36
N GLY A 75 -32.92 12.88 0.06
CA GLY A 75 -33.15 11.77 0.99
C GLY A 75 -33.32 10.39 0.35
N GLY A 76 -33.44 10.30 -0.98
CA GLY A 76 -33.50 9.03 -1.68
C GLY A 76 -32.17 8.28 -1.61
N VAL A 77 -32.20 7.01 -1.17
CA VAL A 77 -31.08 6.09 -1.35
C VAL A 77 -30.86 5.96 -2.86
N VAL A 78 -29.80 6.57 -3.39
CA VAL A 78 -29.42 6.41 -4.80
C VAL A 78 -29.05 4.94 -4.99
N GLN A 79 -30.00 4.17 -5.49
CA GLN A 79 -29.80 2.77 -5.80
C GLN A 79 -28.76 2.71 -6.92
N ARG A 80 -27.58 2.16 -6.61
CA ARG A 80 -26.50 2.06 -7.59
C ARG A 80 -27.00 1.25 -8.79
N MET A 81 -26.93 1.85 -9.97
CA MET A 81 -27.25 1.19 -11.22
C MET A 81 -26.48 -0.13 -11.36
N LYS A 82 -27.20 -1.19 -11.73
CA LYS A 82 -26.61 -2.51 -11.99
C LYS A 82 -26.24 -2.61 -13.46
N TRP A 83 -24.96 -2.82 -13.74
CA TRP A 83 -24.47 -3.08 -15.09
C TRP A 83 -24.76 -4.51 -15.50
N THR A 84 -25.76 -4.70 -16.37
CA THR A 84 -26.11 -6.00 -16.94
C THR A 84 -25.11 -6.40 -18.04
N ARG A 85 -25.06 -7.69 -18.39
CA ARG A 85 -24.23 -8.20 -19.48
C ARG A 85 -24.50 -7.50 -20.83
N PRO A 86 -25.75 -7.37 -21.32
CA PRO A 86 -26.02 -6.67 -22.58
C PRO A 86 -25.61 -5.19 -22.54
N MET A 87 -25.80 -4.52 -21.40
CA MET A 87 -25.37 -3.13 -21.24
C MET A 87 -23.84 -3.01 -21.29
N ASN A 88 -23.09 -3.98 -20.73
CA ASN A 88 -21.63 -4.02 -20.86
C ASN A 88 -21.18 -4.25 -22.31
N GLU A 89 -21.91 -5.05 -23.09
CA GLU A 89 -21.63 -5.22 -24.52
C GLU A 89 -21.85 -3.90 -25.28
N ASN A 90 -22.94 -3.19 -25.00
CA ASN A 90 -23.22 -1.86 -25.57
C ASN A 90 -22.17 -0.81 -25.18
N VAL A 91 -21.67 -0.86 -23.94
CA VAL A 91 -20.51 -0.03 -23.50
C VAL A 91 -19.29 -0.35 -24.36
N MET A 92 -18.99 -1.62 -24.63
CA MET A 92 -17.84 -2.01 -25.45
C MET A 92 -18.05 -1.70 -26.94
N ARG A 93 -19.27 -1.81 -27.48
CA ARG A 93 -19.61 -1.36 -28.85
C ARG A 93 -19.36 0.14 -29.01
N ALA A 94 -19.87 0.95 -28.09
CA ALA A 94 -19.64 2.39 -28.10
C ALA A 94 -18.15 2.75 -27.94
N TYR A 95 -17.40 2.00 -27.13
CA TYR A 95 -15.96 2.18 -26.97
C TYR A 95 -15.19 1.89 -28.26
N TYR A 96 -15.41 0.73 -28.87
CA TYR A 96 -14.72 0.34 -30.09
C TYR A 96 -15.13 1.20 -31.29
N GLY A 97 -16.40 1.60 -31.38
CA GLY A 97 -16.85 2.57 -32.38
C GLY A 97 -16.21 3.95 -32.20
N ALA A 98 -16.09 4.45 -30.97
CA ALA A 98 -15.49 5.77 -30.71
C ALA A 98 -13.96 5.83 -30.89
N THR A 99 -13.30 4.67 -30.79
CA THR A 99 -11.83 4.54 -30.84
C THR A 99 -11.31 3.90 -32.11
N GLY A 100 -12.18 3.53 -33.06
CA GLY A 100 -11.78 2.80 -34.28
C GLY A 100 -11.08 1.47 -33.95
N GLY A 101 -11.59 0.74 -32.96
CA GLY A 101 -10.98 -0.51 -32.49
C GLY A 101 -9.80 -0.33 -31.52
N GLY A 102 -9.58 0.88 -30.97
CA GLY A 102 -8.55 1.17 -29.96
C GLY A 102 -7.37 2.00 -30.45
N THR A 103 -7.42 2.49 -31.70
CA THR A 103 -6.35 3.26 -32.35
C THR A 103 -6.45 4.75 -32.07
N ASN A 104 -7.67 5.31 -32.00
CA ASN A 104 -7.90 6.74 -31.75
C ASN A 104 -8.34 7.00 -30.29
N LEU A 105 -7.36 7.18 -29.41
CA LEU A 105 -7.60 7.45 -27.98
C LEU A 105 -7.76 8.94 -27.65
N THR A 106 -7.69 9.83 -28.64
CA THR A 106 -7.78 11.29 -28.44
C THR A 106 -9.25 11.71 -28.36
N ALA A 107 -9.62 12.32 -27.22
CA ALA A 107 -10.97 12.85 -26.94
C ALA A 107 -12.14 11.86 -27.18
N TYR A 108 -11.88 10.54 -27.16
CA TYR A 108 -12.86 9.49 -27.52
C TYR A 108 -14.08 9.45 -26.60
N ARG A 109 -14.00 10.00 -25.38
CA ARG A 109 -15.06 9.92 -24.36
C ARG A 109 -16.36 10.60 -24.80
N ALA A 110 -16.28 11.72 -25.52
CA ALA A 110 -17.46 12.43 -26.02
C ALA A 110 -18.15 11.63 -27.14
N ARG A 111 -17.37 11.09 -28.09
CA ARG A 111 -17.87 10.20 -29.15
C ARG A 111 -18.50 8.93 -28.58
N MET A 112 -17.86 8.35 -27.57
CA MET A 112 -18.35 7.16 -26.88
C MET A 112 -19.68 7.42 -26.17
N LEU A 113 -19.85 8.57 -25.53
CA LEU A 113 -21.12 8.93 -24.90
C LEU A 113 -22.24 9.06 -25.95
N SER A 114 -21.98 9.73 -27.07
CA SER A 114 -22.95 9.87 -28.16
C SER A 114 -23.39 8.52 -28.71
N LEU A 115 -22.44 7.61 -29.00
CA LEU A 115 -22.75 6.27 -29.50
C LEU A 115 -23.50 5.43 -28.45
N PHE A 116 -23.16 5.58 -27.17
CA PHE A 116 -23.84 4.84 -26.11
C PHE A 116 -25.28 5.29 -25.91
N GLN A 117 -25.56 6.60 -25.99
CA GLN A 117 -26.93 7.13 -25.91
C GLN A 117 -27.82 6.66 -27.08
N THR A 118 -27.23 6.36 -28.23
CA THR A 118 -27.96 5.73 -29.35
C THR A 118 -28.32 4.27 -29.05
N LEU A 119 -27.47 3.54 -28.33
CA LEU A 119 -27.69 2.12 -28.01
C LEU A 119 -28.58 1.92 -26.77
N GLU A 120 -28.51 2.82 -25.80
CA GLU A 120 -29.23 2.77 -24.52
C GLU A 120 -29.83 4.15 -24.20
N PRO A 121 -30.90 4.57 -24.90
CA PRO A 121 -31.49 5.91 -24.74
C PRO A 121 -32.13 6.13 -23.36
N ASP A 122 -32.53 5.06 -22.68
CA ASP A 122 -33.18 5.12 -21.36
C ASP A 122 -32.19 5.30 -20.20
N VAL A 123 -30.87 5.26 -20.47
CA VAL A 123 -29.82 5.24 -19.45
C VAL A 123 -29.03 6.55 -19.46
N ASP A 124 -29.25 7.39 -18.44
CA ASP A 124 -28.47 8.62 -18.25
C ASP A 124 -27.16 8.34 -17.49
N VAL A 125 -26.03 8.46 -18.20
CA VAL A 125 -24.67 8.23 -17.67
C VAL A 125 -23.69 9.26 -18.21
N SER A 126 -22.73 9.67 -17.38
CA SER A 126 -21.66 10.56 -17.83
C SER A 126 -20.59 9.83 -18.64
N ALA A 127 -19.92 10.55 -19.55
CA ALA A 127 -18.80 10.02 -20.34
C ALA A 127 -17.66 9.46 -19.45
N GLN A 128 -17.44 10.08 -18.29
CA GLN A 128 -16.49 9.59 -17.29
C GLN A 128 -16.90 8.23 -16.74
N ARG A 129 -18.19 8.06 -16.43
CA ARG A 129 -18.73 6.80 -15.88
C ARG A 129 -18.62 5.65 -16.87
N LEU A 130 -18.84 5.91 -18.16
CA LEU A 130 -18.65 4.95 -19.25
C LEU A 130 -17.17 4.55 -19.40
N SER A 131 -16.25 5.51 -19.37
CA SER A 131 -14.80 5.24 -19.42
C SER A 131 -14.32 4.37 -18.24
N ASP A 132 -14.84 4.63 -17.03
CA ASP A 132 -14.54 3.81 -15.87
C ASP A 132 -15.16 2.41 -15.98
N GLN A 133 -16.34 2.28 -16.59
CA GLN A 133 -16.98 0.99 -16.82
C GLN A 133 -16.20 0.14 -17.83
N VAL A 134 -15.65 0.72 -18.91
CA VAL A 134 -14.75 0.02 -19.85
C VAL A 134 -13.55 -0.58 -19.11
N ARG A 135 -12.90 0.20 -18.24
CA ARG A 135 -11.77 -0.29 -17.42
C ARG A 135 -12.19 -1.45 -16.51
N VAL A 136 -13.38 -1.37 -15.92
CA VAL A 136 -13.91 -2.41 -15.05
C VAL A 136 -14.22 -3.69 -15.83
N ILE A 137 -14.73 -3.58 -17.07
CA ILE A 137 -14.99 -4.71 -17.95
C ILE A 137 -13.68 -5.41 -18.33
N GLN A 138 -12.70 -4.64 -18.80
CA GLN A 138 -11.39 -5.15 -19.22
C GLN A 138 -10.59 -5.76 -18.06
N ARG A 139 -10.53 -5.08 -16.90
CA ARG A 139 -9.74 -5.53 -15.75
C ARG A 139 -10.31 -6.77 -15.06
N ASN A 140 -11.63 -6.93 -15.04
CA ASN A 140 -12.29 -8.02 -14.32
C ASN A 140 -12.87 -9.08 -15.26
N HIS A 141 -12.53 -9.06 -16.55
CA HIS A 141 -13.01 -10.00 -17.57
C HIS A 141 -14.53 -10.21 -17.50
N ARG A 142 -15.30 -9.11 -17.47
CA ARG A 142 -16.78 -9.19 -17.38
C ARG A 142 -17.45 -9.66 -18.67
N LEU A 143 -16.70 -9.67 -19.76
CA LEU A 143 -17.03 -10.26 -21.04
C LEU A 143 -15.84 -11.12 -21.44
N ASP A 144 -16.10 -12.28 -22.03
CA ASP A 144 -15.05 -13.19 -22.49
C ASP A 144 -14.28 -12.58 -23.65
N ASP A 145 -12.99 -12.93 -23.79
CA ASP A 145 -12.11 -12.35 -24.82
C ASP A 145 -12.64 -12.59 -26.25
N ALA A 146 -13.23 -13.78 -26.50
CA ALA A 146 -13.90 -14.08 -27.77
C ALA A 146 -15.10 -13.14 -28.05
N THR A 147 -15.82 -12.70 -27.01
CA THR A 147 -16.91 -11.73 -27.16
C THR A 147 -16.34 -10.35 -27.47
N LEU A 148 -15.24 -9.96 -26.83
CA LEU A 148 -14.59 -8.66 -27.06
C LEU A 148 -13.99 -8.56 -28.47
N ASP A 149 -13.40 -9.64 -28.99
CA ASP A 149 -12.86 -9.68 -30.34
C ASP A 149 -13.96 -9.67 -31.40
N ARG A 150 -15.07 -10.39 -31.16
CA ARG A 150 -16.26 -10.29 -32.01
C ARG A 150 -16.78 -8.85 -32.09
N LEU A 151 -16.93 -8.18 -30.94
CA LEU A 151 -17.39 -6.78 -30.90
C LEU A 151 -16.41 -5.80 -31.57
N ARG A 152 -15.10 -6.08 -31.49
CA ARG A 152 -14.08 -5.31 -32.20
C ARG A 152 -14.22 -5.48 -33.71
N SER A 153 -14.40 -6.71 -34.18
CA SER A 153 -14.58 -7.02 -35.60
C SER A 153 -15.88 -6.44 -36.16
N GLU A 154 -17.00 -6.53 -35.43
CA GLU A 154 -18.30 -5.96 -35.83
C GLU A 154 -18.21 -4.44 -36.14
N MET A 155 -17.41 -3.71 -35.38
CA MET A 155 -17.24 -2.26 -35.58
C MET A 155 -16.15 -1.91 -36.59
N GLN A 156 -15.27 -2.85 -36.95
CA GLN A 156 -14.31 -2.69 -38.04
C GLN A 156 -14.93 -2.99 -39.41
N THR A 157 -15.98 -3.83 -39.47
CA THR A 157 -16.62 -4.26 -40.72
C THR A 157 -17.90 -3.51 -41.09
N SER A 158 -18.43 -2.64 -40.23
CA SER A 158 -19.66 -1.88 -40.50
C SER A 158 -19.40 -0.37 -40.63
N PRO A 159 -19.36 0.18 -41.85
CA PRO A 159 -19.35 1.62 -42.07
C PRO A 159 -20.80 2.11 -42.27
N VAL A 160 -21.51 2.43 -41.19
CA VAL A 160 -22.86 3.02 -41.29
C VAL A 160 -22.97 4.25 -40.38
N VAL A 161 -22.98 5.40 -41.05
CA VAL A 161 -23.64 6.69 -40.76
C VAL A 161 -22.91 7.70 -39.85
N GLY A 162 -22.44 8.77 -40.50
CA GLY A 162 -22.64 10.15 -40.03
C GLY A 162 -21.40 10.91 -39.58
N THR A 163 -20.55 11.37 -40.51
CA THR A 163 -19.58 12.44 -40.23
C THR A 163 -19.66 13.49 -41.34
N PRO A 164 -20.00 14.77 -41.05
CA PRO A 164 -19.77 15.83 -42.01
C PRO A 164 -18.27 16.13 -42.11
N SER A 165 -17.82 16.05 -43.36
CA SER A 165 -16.52 16.43 -43.91
C SER A 165 -16.07 17.83 -43.48
N ILE A 166 -14.82 17.94 -43.02
CA ILE A 166 -14.03 19.16 -43.12
C ILE A 166 -12.64 18.80 -43.64
N ALA A 167 -12.48 19.08 -44.93
CA ALA A 167 -11.32 19.58 -45.68
C ALA A 167 -9.89 19.18 -45.25
N GLU A 168 -9.26 18.46 -46.16
CA GLU A 168 -7.83 18.23 -46.30
C GLU A 168 -7.20 19.31 -47.21
N ALA A 169 -6.00 19.79 -46.86
CA ALA A 169 -5.01 20.30 -47.82
C ALA A 169 -3.59 20.24 -47.21
N PRO A 170 -2.52 20.04 -48.03
CA PRO A 170 -1.29 19.33 -47.65
C PRO A 170 -0.02 20.21 -47.68
N ALA A 171 1.11 19.74 -47.11
CA ALA A 171 2.47 19.97 -47.64
C ALA A 171 3.61 19.31 -46.82
N ALA A 172 4.32 18.41 -47.50
CA ALA A 172 5.78 18.36 -47.68
C ALA A 172 6.80 18.20 -46.50
N SER A 173 7.58 17.12 -46.66
CA SER A 173 9.05 17.06 -46.69
C SER A 173 9.90 16.76 -45.43
N ALA A 174 10.75 15.74 -45.67
CA ALA A 174 12.17 15.61 -45.31
C ALA A 174 12.57 14.84 -44.02
N LEU A 175 13.11 13.64 -44.26
CA LEU A 175 14.24 13.03 -43.52
C LEU A 175 15.47 13.97 -43.53
N PRO A 176 16.38 13.82 -42.54
CA PRO A 176 17.59 13.05 -42.85
C PRO A 176 18.06 12.12 -41.72
N ALA A 177 18.72 11.05 -42.15
CA ALA A 177 19.63 10.24 -41.37
C ALA A 177 20.97 10.98 -41.18
N ASN A 178 21.68 10.69 -40.08
CA ASN A 178 23.10 10.35 -40.19
C ASN A 178 23.61 9.51 -39.00
N PRO A 179 24.66 8.68 -39.23
CA PRO A 179 25.18 7.63 -38.35
C PRO A 179 26.53 8.02 -37.69
N ALA A 180 27.24 7.01 -37.14
CA ALA A 180 28.61 6.98 -36.58
C ALA A 180 28.66 6.91 -35.04
N ASP A 181 29.50 6.14 -34.34
CA ASP A 181 30.56 5.15 -34.68
C ASP A 181 31.16 4.60 -33.34
N GLY A 182 31.84 3.45 -33.40
CA GLY A 182 32.78 2.87 -32.40
C GLY A 182 32.15 2.09 -31.24
N GLY A 183 32.38 0.80 -30.99
CA GLY A 183 33.56 -0.04 -31.23
C GLY A 183 34.26 -0.30 -29.88
N ASP A 184 34.07 -1.49 -29.28
CA ASP A 184 35.20 -2.33 -28.83
C ASP A 184 34.76 -3.64 -28.15
N ASP A 185 35.39 -4.69 -28.67
CA ASP A 185 35.44 -6.07 -28.22
C ASP A 185 36.69 -6.22 -27.32
N ASP A 186 36.50 -6.47 -26.02
CA ASP A 186 37.58 -6.87 -25.08
C ASP A 186 37.04 -7.84 -24.00
N GLY A 187 36.49 -8.97 -24.45
CA GLY A 187 35.86 -9.97 -23.58
C GLY A 187 36.81 -11.00 -22.95
N ALA A 188 38.05 -11.11 -23.42
CA ALA A 188 38.93 -12.23 -23.05
C ALA A 188 39.86 -11.92 -21.86
N ILE A 189 40.32 -10.67 -21.70
CA ILE A 189 41.24 -10.27 -20.62
C ILE A 189 40.47 -9.96 -19.32
N THR A 190 39.17 -9.68 -19.42
CA THR A 190 38.29 -9.37 -18.28
C THR A 190 37.81 -10.59 -17.48
N VAL A 191 37.82 -11.80 -18.05
CA VAL A 191 37.31 -13.01 -17.37
C VAL A 191 38.33 -13.63 -16.41
N GLY A 192 39.61 -13.69 -16.79
CA GLY A 192 40.69 -14.24 -15.94
C GLY A 192 40.88 -13.43 -14.66
N THR A 193 40.90 -12.10 -14.79
CA THR A 193 41.04 -11.15 -13.67
C THR A 193 39.81 -11.18 -12.73
N GLN A 194 38.61 -11.37 -13.28
CA GLN A 194 37.41 -11.54 -12.45
C GLN A 194 37.41 -12.88 -11.70
N CYS A 195 37.85 -13.97 -12.34
CA CYS A 195 37.93 -15.29 -11.71
C CYS A 195 38.93 -15.32 -10.54
N SER A 196 40.10 -14.70 -10.69
CA SER A 196 41.07 -14.59 -9.59
C SER A 196 40.55 -13.73 -8.43
N HIS A 197 39.87 -12.63 -8.73
CA HIS A 197 39.22 -11.79 -7.72
C HIS A 197 38.11 -12.53 -6.94
N ILE A 198 37.26 -13.28 -7.64
CA ILE A 198 36.19 -14.10 -7.01
C ILE A 198 36.81 -15.16 -6.10
N ARG A 199 37.86 -15.86 -6.55
CA ARG A 199 38.58 -16.86 -5.76
C ARG A 199 39.18 -16.24 -4.49
N SER A 200 39.90 -15.14 -4.62
CA SER A 200 40.50 -14.43 -3.46
C SER A 200 39.44 -13.99 -2.45
N THR A 201 38.30 -13.49 -2.94
CA THR A 201 37.18 -13.07 -2.07
C THR A 201 36.55 -14.27 -1.35
N LEU A 202 36.43 -15.42 -2.03
CA LEU A 202 35.96 -16.67 -1.43
C LEU A 202 36.91 -17.15 -0.33
N GLU A 203 38.22 -17.19 -0.59
CA GLU A 203 39.23 -17.58 0.41
C GLU A 203 39.22 -16.67 1.64
N GLN A 204 38.99 -15.38 1.46
CA GLN A 204 38.82 -14.44 2.56
C GLN A 204 37.55 -14.76 3.38
N ALA A 205 36.43 -15.02 2.72
CA ALA A 205 35.17 -15.38 3.39
C ALA A 205 35.29 -16.70 4.15
N VAL A 206 36.00 -17.69 3.58
CA VAL A 206 36.27 -18.98 4.23
C VAL A 206 37.09 -18.81 5.51
N ARG A 207 38.17 -18.01 5.47
CA ARG A 207 38.98 -17.72 6.67
C ARG A 207 38.18 -17.04 7.78
N GLU A 208 37.21 -16.21 7.42
CA GLU A 208 36.43 -15.41 8.37
C GLU A 208 35.23 -16.17 8.97
N TYR A 209 34.52 -16.98 8.17
CA TYR A 209 33.22 -17.51 8.56
C TYR A 209 33.12 -19.03 8.62
N ARG A 210 34.13 -19.80 8.17
CA ARG A 210 34.06 -21.28 8.19
C ARG A 210 33.84 -21.83 9.60
N SER A 211 34.61 -21.34 10.58
CA SER A 211 34.53 -21.76 11.99
C SER A 211 33.58 -20.92 12.85
N THR A 212 33.05 -19.81 12.33
CA THR A 212 32.15 -18.91 13.09
C THR A 212 30.78 -19.57 13.29
N PRO A 213 30.21 -19.63 14.50
CA PRO A 213 28.91 -20.25 14.74
C PRO A 213 27.75 -19.47 14.10
N ARG A 214 26.66 -20.16 13.76
CA ARG A 214 25.53 -19.62 12.97
C ARG A 214 24.93 -18.32 13.52
N ASP A 215 24.82 -18.20 14.84
CA ASP A 215 24.15 -17.06 15.47
C ASP A 215 24.97 -15.76 15.39
N GLN A 216 26.28 -15.89 15.17
CA GLN A 216 27.21 -14.77 15.05
C GLN A 216 27.43 -14.34 13.59
N ARG A 217 26.99 -15.15 12.62
CA ARG A 217 27.16 -14.87 11.18
C ARG A 217 26.17 -13.80 10.68
N PRO A 218 26.61 -12.75 10.00
CA PRO A 218 25.72 -11.70 9.52
C PRO A 218 24.64 -12.22 8.56
N ARG A 219 23.47 -11.59 8.59
CA ARG A 219 22.35 -11.95 7.70
C ARG A 219 22.59 -11.43 6.29
N LEU A 220 22.64 -12.36 5.34
CA LEU A 220 22.82 -12.02 3.93
C LEU A 220 21.50 -11.58 3.29
N PRO A 221 21.50 -10.47 2.54
CA PRO A 221 20.35 -10.06 1.73
C PRO A 221 20.17 -11.01 0.55
N ARG A 222 18.97 -11.03 -0.02
CA ARG A 222 18.71 -11.77 -1.25
C ARG A 222 19.38 -11.04 -2.41
N LEU A 223 20.28 -11.74 -3.10
CA LEU A 223 20.92 -11.22 -4.30
C LEU A 223 19.94 -11.24 -5.50
N PRO A 224 19.74 -10.12 -6.22
CA PRO A 224 18.93 -10.12 -7.43
C PRO A 224 19.52 -11.04 -8.51
N MET A 225 18.71 -11.86 -9.16
CA MET A 225 19.18 -12.81 -10.18
C MET A 225 19.16 -12.21 -11.59
N HIS A 226 20.15 -11.38 -11.92
CA HIS A 226 20.44 -10.94 -13.30
C HIS A 226 21.59 -11.74 -13.92
N ASN A 227 21.79 -11.65 -15.25
CA ASN A 227 22.75 -12.50 -15.98
C ASN A 227 24.18 -12.46 -15.42
N ARG A 228 24.69 -11.28 -15.05
CA ARG A 228 25.99 -11.14 -14.38
C ARG A 228 26.08 -11.90 -13.05
N ASN A 229 25.04 -11.88 -12.21
CA ASN A 229 25.03 -12.62 -10.95
C ASN A 229 24.87 -14.12 -11.18
N LYS A 230 24.15 -14.53 -12.23
CA LYS A 230 24.10 -15.94 -12.64
C LYS A 230 25.48 -16.45 -13.07
N ALA A 231 26.22 -15.67 -13.86
CA ALA A 231 27.58 -16.01 -14.25
C ALA A 231 28.53 -16.09 -13.04
N LEU A 232 28.44 -15.14 -12.11
CA LEU A 232 29.16 -15.17 -10.83
C LEU A 232 28.87 -16.44 -10.01
N MET A 233 27.59 -16.82 -9.90
CA MET A 233 27.20 -18.04 -9.20
C MET A 233 27.78 -19.28 -9.88
N GLY A 234 27.80 -19.35 -11.22
CA GLY A 234 28.43 -20.44 -11.96
C GLY A 234 29.94 -20.55 -11.70
N VAL A 235 30.65 -19.42 -11.65
CA VAL A 235 32.07 -19.39 -11.27
C VAL A 235 32.26 -19.89 -9.83
N LEU A 236 31.46 -19.41 -8.88
CA LEU A 236 31.53 -19.85 -7.48
C LEU A 236 31.23 -21.35 -7.32
N ASP A 237 30.26 -21.89 -8.05
CA ASP A 237 29.90 -23.31 -8.01
C ASP A 237 31.05 -24.21 -8.51
N SER A 238 31.72 -23.77 -9.59
CA SER A 238 32.92 -24.44 -10.10
C SER A 238 34.08 -24.41 -9.09
N LEU A 239 34.26 -23.30 -8.36
CA LEU A 239 35.29 -23.18 -7.33
C LEU A 239 34.95 -24.06 -6.12
N LEU A 240 33.70 -24.02 -5.66
CA LEU A 240 33.20 -24.76 -4.50
C LEU A 240 33.37 -26.27 -4.64
N SER A 241 33.30 -26.81 -5.86
CA SER A 241 33.51 -28.24 -6.12
C SER A 241 34.82 -28.76 -5.53
N SER A 242 35.89 -27.95 -5.56
CA SER A 242 37.19 -28.29 -4.96
C SER A 242 37.21 -28.22 -3.43
N TYR A 243 36.38 -27.35 -2.83
CA TYR A 243 36.29 -27.19 -1.38
C TYR A 243 35.45 -28.29 -0.73
N PHE A 244 34.41 -28.80 -1.43
CA PHE A 244 33.57 -29.87 -0.91
C PHE A 244 34.31 -31.20 -0.77
N GLY A 245 35.32 -31.47 -1.59
CA GLY A 245 36.17 -32.64 -1.44
C GLY A 245 36.93 -32.69 -0.10
N ASN A 246 37.10 -31.53 0.55
CA ASN A 246 37.76 -31.36 1.84
C ASN A 246 36.79 -30.99 2.96
N SER A 247 35.48 -31.21 2.77
CA SER A 247 34.47 -30.99 3.80
C SER A 247 34.42 -32.18 4.74
N GLU A 248 34.48 -31.92 6.04
CA GLU A 248 34.47 -32.98 7.06
C GLU A 248 33.05 -33.44 7.39
N ASP A 249 32.10 -32.50 7.46
CA ASP A 249 30.69 -32.77 7.81
C ASP A 249 29.70 -31.86 7.08
N LEU A 250 28.40 -32.12 7.29
CA LEU A 250 27.33 -31.31 6.70
C LEU A 250 27.31 -29.86 7.23
N SER A 251 27.75 -29.65 8.47
CA SER A 251 27.83 -28.32 9.09
C SER A 251 28.90 -27.47 8.41
N ASP A 252 30.05 -28.06 8.10
CA ASP A 252 31.17 -27.46 7.37
C ASP A 252 30.77 -27.22 5.91
N THR A 253 30.08 -28.17 5.26
CA THR A 253 29.49 -27.94 3.93
C THR A 253 28.56 -26.71 3.93
N HIS A 254 27.67 -26.61 4.91
CA HIS A 254 26.79 -25.45 5.06
C HIS A 254 27.58 -24.14 5.33
N SER A 255 28.72 -24.25 6.01
CA SER A 255 29.62 -23.11 6.27
C SER A 255 30.34 -22.65 5.02
N LEU A 256 30.81 -23.57 4.18
CA LEU A 256 31.39 -23.27 2.87
C LEU A 256 30.36 -22.61 1.93
N LEU A 257 29.13 -23.11 1.91
CA LEU A 257 28.03 -22.50 1.15
C LEU A 257 27.74 -21.07 1.62
N TYR A 258 27.74 -20.84 2.92
CA TYR A 258 27.60 -19.49 3.48
C TYR A 258 28.75 -18.57 3.05
N CYS A 259 30.00 -19.06 3.09
CA CYS A 259 31.18 -18.30 2.66
C CYS A 259 31.10 -17.92 1.17
N ALA A 260 30.61 -18.82 0.30
CA ALA A 260 30.36 -18.49 -1.10
C ALA A 260 29.27 -17.42 -1.27
N ALA A 261 28.20 -17.49 -0.49
CA ALA A 261 27.15 -16.46 -0.51
C ALA A 261 27.68 -15.09 -0.03
N VAL A 262 28.54 -15.06 0.99
CA VAL A 262 29.27 -13.86 1.43
C VAL A 262 30.14 -13.31 0.31
N ALA A 263 30.92 -14.17 -0.35
CA ALA A 263 31.79 -13.78 -1.46
C ALA A 263 30.98 -13.19 -2.62
N ALA A 264 29.85 -13.81 -2.97
CA ALA A 264 28.93 -13.28 -3.98
C ALA A 264 28.43 -11.88 -3.62
N CYS A 265 28.03 -11.65 -2.36
CA CYS A 265 27.57 -10.34 -1.90
C CYS A 265 28.69 -9.30 -1.96
N ARG A 266 29.92 -9.67 -1.58
CA ARG A 266 31.10 -8.79 -1.64
C ARG A 266 31.46 -8.40 -3.07
N VAL A 267 31.51 -9.36 -3.99
CA VAL A 267 31.83 -9.12 -5.42
C VAL A 267 30.79 -8.23 -6.10
N VAL A 268 29.51 -8.36 -5.72
CA VAL A 268 28.44 -7.50 -6.25
C VAL A 268 28.38 -6.12 -5.54
N GLY A 269 29.11 -5.95 -4.44
CA GLY A 269 29.12 -4.71 -3.66
C GLY A 269 27.87 -4.52 -2.78
N VAL A 270 27.18 -5.60 -2.43
CA VAL A 270 26.02 -5.55 -1.54
C VAL A 270 26.48 -5.61 -0.09
N THR A 271 26.34 -4.49 0.63
CA THR A 271 26.63 -4.42 2.06
C THR A 271 25.56 -5.11 2.88
N PHE A 272 25.96 -5.93 3.84
CA PHE A 272 25.06 -6.55 4.81
C PHE A 272 25.49 -6.19 6.23
N ARG A 273 24.51 -6.02 7.13
CA ARG A 273 24.74 -5.60 8.52
C ARG A 273 24.98 -6.79 9.43
N ASP A 274 25.80 -6.58 10.45
CA ASP A 274 25.98 -7.51 11.55
C ASP A 274 24.66 -7.74 12.30
N ASN A 275 24.51 -8.95 12.84
CA ASN A 275 23.26 -9.44 13.47
C ASN A 275 22.76 -8.63 14.65
N THR A 276 23.52 -7.64 15.13
CA THR A 276 23.18 -6.75 16.25
C THR A 276 22.03 -5.80 15.93
N ALA A 277 21.63 -5.65 14.66
CA ALA A 277 20.47 -4.85 14.30
C ALA A 277 19.17 -5.57 14.68
N ALA A 278 18.58 -5.18 15.82
CA ALA A 278 17.28 -5.64 16.26
C ALA A 278 16.26 -5.59 15.11
N ARG A 279 15.61 -6.74 14.85
CA ARG A 279 14.61 -6.87 13.79
C ARG A 279 13.60 -5.72 13.89
N PRO A 280 13.28 -5.01 12.78
CA PRO A 280 12.24 -4.00 12.82
C PRO A 280 10.96 -4.66 13.33
N ARG A 281 10.38 -4.12 14.42
CA ARG A 281 9.09 -4.58 14.91
C ARG A 281 8.11 -4.54 13.75
N GLN A 282 7.32 -5.60 13.57
CA GLN A 282 6.32 -5.64 12.50
C GLN A 282 5.44 -4.39 12.62
N ALA A 283 5.46 -3.57 11.56
CA ALA A 283 4.74 -2.31 11.58
C ALA A 283 3.25 -2.57 11.83
N ALA A 284 2.67 -1.83 12.76
CA ALA A 284 1.24 -1.96 13.04
C ALA A 284 0.44 -1.74 11.74
N PRO A 285 -0.65 -2.50 11.52
CA PRO A 285 -1.45 -2.35 10.31
C PRO A 285 -1.92 -0.92 10.11
N ALA A 286 -1.96 -0.44 8.86
CA ALA A 286 -2.33 0.94 8.54
C ALA A 286 -3.72 1.35 9.05
N TRP A 287 -4.66 0.41 9.21
CA TRP A 287 -5.96 0.69 9.83
C TRP A 287 -5.83 1.03 11.32
N GLN A 288 -4.91 0.38 12.04
CA GLN A 288 -4.69 0.57 13.46
C GLN A 288 -4.09 1.96 13.69
N CYS A 289 -3.02 2.30 12.96
CA CYS A 289 -2.38 3.62 13.04
C CYS A 289 -3.37 4.77 12.78
N ARG A 290 -4.28 4.62 11.81
CA ARG A 290 -5.30 5.63 11.51
C ARG A 290 -6.28 5.83 12.67
N ILE A 291 -6.73 4.76 13.32
CA ILE A 291 -7.66 4.88 14.44
C ILE A 291 -6.94 5.44 15.67
N GLU A 292 -5.72 5.00 15.93
CA GLU A 292 -4.88 5.51 17.03
C GLU A 292 -4.60 7.01 16.87
N LYS A 293 -4.30 7.47 15.64
CA LYS A 293 -4.15 8.90 15.35
C LYS A 293 -5.42 9.70 15.71
N ARG A 294 -6.61 9.19 15.36
CA ARG A 294 -7.89 9.84 15.72
C ARG A 294 -8.11 9.87 17.23
N VAL A 295 -7.73 8.81 17.94
CA VAL A 295 -7.78 8.74 19.41
C VAL A 295 -6.84 9.77 20.02
N ALA A 296 -5.60 9.88 19.54
CA ALA A 296 -4.62 10.84 20.03
C ALA A 296 -5.05 12.29 19.78
N GLU A 297 -5.57 12.60 18.59
CA GLU A 297 -6.12 13.91 18.26
C GLU A 297 -7.30 14.27 19.18
N ALA A 298 -8.25 13.35 19.40
CA ALA A 298 -9.37 13.61 20.30
C ALA A 298 -8.95 13.77 21.77
N ARG A 299 -7.99 12.98 22.26
CA ARG A 299 -7.41 13.15 23.60
C ARG A 299 -6.76 14.53 23.76
N THR A 300 -6.08 15.00 22.73
CA THR A 300 -5.49 16.35 22.71
C THR A 300 -6.57 17.42 22.79
N LEU A 301 -7.67 17.27 22.04
CA LEU A 301 -8.80 18.20 22.11
C LEU A 301 -9.48 18.17 23.49
N ILE A 302 -9.70 16.99 24.08
CA ILE A 302 -10.23 16.85 25.44
C ILE A 302 -9.35 17.61 26.44
N ALA A 303 -8.03 17.38 26.43
CA ALA A 303 -7.11 18.05 27.34
C ALA A 303 -7.19 19.59 27.22
N LYS A 304 -7.28 20.12 25.98
CA LYS A 304 -7.39 21.56 25.75
C LYS A 304 -8.76 22.12 26.15
N LEU A 305 -9.84 21.39 25.94
CA LEU A 305 -11.19 21.78 26.39
C LEU A 305 -11.29 21.78 27.92
N VAL A 306 -10.64 20.84 28.61
CA VAL A 306 -10.57 20.83 30.08
C VAL A 306 -9.82 22.07 30.60
N VAL A 307 -8.69 22.42 29.97
CA VAL A 307 -7.93 23.64 30.32
C VAL A 307 -8.77 24.90 30.06
N PHE A 308 -9.50 24.97 28.95
CA PHE A 308 -10.42 26.07 28.65
C PHE A 308 -11.57 26.17 29.67
N ARG A 309 -12.15 25.02 30.07
CA ARG A 309 -13.18 24.95 31.12
C ARG A 309 -12.68 25.50 32.46
N GLY A 310 -11.38 25.39 32.74
CA GLY A 310 -10.73 26.00 33.90
C GLY A 310 -10.48 27.51 33.78
N GLY A 311 -11.02 28.19 32.76
CA GLY A 311 -10.89 29.63 32.57
C GLY A 311 -9.70 30.09 31.71
N ASN A 312 -8.90 29.17 31.17
CA ASN A 312 -7.73 29.55 30.38
C ASN A 312 -8.09 29.82 28.91
N THR A 313 -8.03 31.10 28.51
CA THR A 313 -8.38 31.59 27.17
C THR A 313 -7.18 31.97 26.31
N ARG A 314 -5.96 31.52 26.66
CA ARG A 314 -4.75 31.84 25.88
C ARG A 314 -4.94 31.46 24.39
N PRO A 315 -4.39 32.24 23.42
CA PRO A 315 -4.60 32.00 21.99
C PRO A 315 -4.26 30.58 21.54
N ARG A 316 -3.24 29.96 22.15
CA ARG A 316 -2.86 28.57 21.88
C ARG A 316 -3.95 27.58 22.27
N VAL A 317 -4.64 27.78 23.39
CA VAL A 317 -5.78 26.94 23.83
C VAL A 317 -6.98 27.20 22.92
N MET A 318 -7.30 28.47 22.67
CA MET A 318 -8.43 28.86 21.82
C MET A 318 -8.35 28.32 20.39
N ARG A 319 -7.14 28.15 19.83
CA ARG A 319 -6.94 27.45 18.54
C ARG A 319 -7.52 26.03 18.56
N PHE A 320 -7.31 25.28 19.64
CA PHE A 320 -7.86 23.93 19.78
C PHE A 320 -9.35 23.95 20.11
N VAL A 321 -9.84 24.94 20.87
CA VAL A 321 -11.28 25.10 21.14
C VAL A 321 -12.03 25.38 19.84
N LYS A 322 -11.59 26.35 19.03
CA LYS A 322 -12.18 26.63 17.71
C LYS A 322 -12.15 25.39 16.80
N ARG A 323 -11.04 24.64 16.79
CA ARG A 323 -10.94 23.37 16.06
C ARG A 323 -11.90 22.30 16.61
N ALA A 324 -12.08 22.23 17.92
CA ALA A 324 -12.99 21.30 18.56
C ALA A 324 -14.45 21.59 18.19
N PHE A 325 -14.83 22.85 18.03
CA PHE A 325 -16.18 23.28 17.63
C PHE A 325 -16.33 23.53 16.12
N ALA A 326 -15.29 23.29 15.31
CA ALA A 326 -15.38 23.44 13.86
C ALA A 326 -16.49 22.54 13.27
N GLY A 327 -17.32 23.13 12.42
CA GLY A 327 -18.49 22.46 11.82
C GLY A 327 -19.68 22.28 12.77
N THR A 328 -19.66 22.93 13.94
CA THR A 328 -20.86 23.10 14.77
C THR A 328 -21.41 24.51 14.58
N ASN A 329 -22.73 24.69 14.62
CA ASN A 329 -23.38 26.01 14.52
C ASN A 329 -23.28 26.81 15.84
N ILE A 330 -22.22 26.59 16.62
CA ILE A 330 -22.05 27.16 17.96
C ILE A 330 -21.13 28.37 17.86
N SER A 331 -21.61 29.50 18.35
CA SER A 331 -20.89 30.77 18.38
C SER A 331 -19.75 30.74 19.43
N SER A 332 -18.74 31.61 19.28
CA SER A 332 -17.61 31.63 20.23
C SER A 332 -18.01 32.00 21.66
N SER A 333 -19.08 32.78 21.83
CA SER A 333 -19.66 33.13 23.13
C SER A 333 -20.28 31.94 23.85
N GLU A 334 -20.78 30.95 23.10
CA GLU A 334 -21.41 29.75 23.65
C GLU A 334 -20.44 28.62 24.00
N TYR A 335 -19.15 28.76 23.66
CA TYR A 335 -18.15 27.72 23.89
C TYR A 335 -18.07 27.30 25.36
N THR A 336 -18.13 28.27 26.28
CA THR A 336 -18.06 27.99 27.71
C THR A 336 -19.26 27.18 28.19
N ALA A 337 -20.47 27.49 27.71
CA ALA A 337 -21.69 26.76 28.06
C ALA A 337 -21.68 25.32 27.51
N ARG A 338 -21.13 25.10 26.32
CA ARG A 338 -21.15 23.81 25.61
C ARG A 338 -19.88 22.97 25.77
N VAL A 339 -18.89 23.44 26.51
CA VAL A 339 -17.58 22.78 26.65
C VAL A 339 -17.72 21.37 27.23
N THR A 340 -18.60 21.18 28.21
CA THR A 340 -18.78 19.89 28.89
C THR A 340 -19.40 18.86 27.95
N GLU A 341 -20.49 19.21 27.26
CA GLU A 341 -21.09 18.37 26.21
C GLU A 341 -20.07 17.99 25.14
N ARG A 342 -19.22 18.95 24.75
CA ARG A 342 -18.20 18.71 23.73
C ARG A 342 -17.09 17.77 24.20
N ILE A 343 -16.68 17.87 25.47
CA ILE A 343 -15.74 16.92 26.09
C ILE A 343 -16.33 15.51 26.07
N ASP A 344 -17.58 15.35 26.50
CA ASP A 344 -18.22 14.04 26.58
C ASP A 344 -18.44 13.41 25.20
N PHE A 345 -18.77 14.21 24.18
CA PHE A 345 -18.78 13.78 22.79
C PHE A 345 -17.44 13.18 22.33
N PHE A 346 -16.31 13.81 22.68
CA PHE A 346 -14.99 13.27 22.34
C PHE A 346 -14.65 12.03 23.17
N LYS A 347 -15.04 11.95 24.45
CA LYS A 347 -14.89 10.73 25.25
C LYS A 347 -15.64 9.57 24.62
N GLN A 348 -16.90 9.78 24.21
CA GLN A 348 -17.70 8.77 23.52
C GLN A 348 -17.01 8.30 22.22
N LYS A 349 -16.46 9.23 21.43
CA LYS A 349 -15.68 8.87 20.23
C LYS A 349 -14.43 8.04 20.55
N VAL A 350 -13.66 8.41 21.57
CA VAL A 350 -12.49 7.65 22.03
C VAL A 350 -12.90 6.24 22.42
N CYS A 351 -13.97 6.08 23.21
CA CYS A 351 -14.50 4.77 23.59
C CYS A 351 -14.93 3.94 22.37
N ALA A 352 -15.62 4.57 21.41
CA ALA A 352 -16.05 3.91 20.17
C ALA A 352 -14.88 3.46 19.30
N TRP A 353 -13.82 4.27 19.19
CA TRP A 353 -12.60 3.92 18.46
C TRP A 353 -11.80 2.82 19.16
N ALA A 354 -11.65 2.88 20.48
CA ALA A 354 -10.99 1.83 21.27
C ALA A 354 -11.70 0.49 21.13
N SER A 355 -13.04 0.48 21.22
CA SER A 355 -13.85 -0.72 20.98
C SER A 355 -13.72 -1.24 19.55
N ARG A 356 -13.59 -0.35 18.55
CA ARG A 356 -13.31 -0.75 17.17
C ARG A 356 -11.94 -1.43 17.04
N ILE A 357 -10.89 -0.89 17.67
CA ILE A 357 -9.56 -1.52 17.67
C ILE A 357 -9.62 -2.92 18.27
N ARG A 358 -10.24 -3.08 19.45
CA ARG A 358 -10.39 -4.38 20.11
C ARG A 358 -11.06 -5.41 19.19
N ARG A 359 -12.21 -5.07 18.61
CA ARG A 359 -12.93 -5.97 17.68
C ARG A 359 -12.09 -6.36 16.47
N TYR A 360 -11.32 -5.42 15.91
CA TYR A 360 -10.49 -5.70 14.74
C TYR A 360 -9.30 -6.58 15.08
N LYS A 361 -8.65 -6.36 16.24
CA LYS A 361 -7.61 -7.27 16.73
C LYS A 361 -8.16 -8.68 16.91
N THR A 362 -9.26 -8.85 17.67
CA THR A 362 -9.92 -10.14 17.84
C THR A 362 -10.28 -10.82 16.52
N ARG A 363 -10.74 -10.05 15.51
CA ARG A 363 -11.04 -10.61 14.19
C ARG A 363 -9.78 -11.10 13.46
N VAL A 364 -8.70 -10.32 13.53
CA VAL A 364 -7.41 -10.70 12.93
C VAL A 364 -6.86 -11.96 13.62
N ASP A 365 -6.93 -12.00 14.95
CA ASP A 365 -6.47 -13.14 15.74
C ASP A 365 -7.26 -14.41 15.38
N ARG A 366 -8.60 -14.32 15.34
CA ARG A 366 -9.48 -15.43 14.91
C ARG A 366 -9.18 -15.88 13.48
N PHE A 367 -8.95 -14.93 12.57
CA PHE A 367 -8.59 -15.26 11.19
C PHE A 367 -7.25 -16.02 11.13
N HIS A 368 -6.26 -15.59 11.92
CA HIS A 368 -4.97 -16.25 11.99
C HIS A 368 -5.10 -17.65 12.60
N GLN A 369 -5.80 -17.80 13.72
CA GLN A 369 -6.08 -19.08 14.37
C GLN A 369 -6.81 -20.05 13.42
N ASN A 370 -7.88 -19.60 12.75
CA ASN A 370 -8.61 -20.44 11.79
C ASN A 370 -7.73 -20.87 10.61
N ARG A 371 -6.86 -19.97 10.13
CA ARG A 371 -5.93 -20.28 9.04
C ARG A 371 -4.85 -21.27 9.48
N MET A 372 -4.35 -21.17 10.70
CA MET A 372 -3.41 -22.14 11.25
C MET A 372 -4.09 -23.49 11.47
N LEU A 373 -5.31 -23.51 12.01
CA LEU A 373 -6.09 -24.73 12.18
C LEU A 373 -6.34 -25.45 10.85
N GLN A 374 -6.61 -24.72 9.77
CA GLN A 374 -6.76 -25.32 8.44
C GLN A 374 -5.46 -25.89 7.86
N ARG A 375 -4.29 -25.33 8.25
CA ARG A 375 -2.99 -25.73 7.72
C ARG A 375 -2.34 -26.86 8.53
N ASP A 376 -2.45 -26.80 9.86
CA ASP A 376 -1.81 -27.72 10.79
C ASP A 376 -2.62 -27.79 12.10
N GLN A 377 -3.57 -28.72 12.15
CA GLN A 377 -4.42 -28.93 13.32
C GLN A 377 -3.61 -29.44 14.52
N SER A 378 -2.64 -30.33 14.29
CA SER A 378 -1.84 -30.96 15.34
C SER A 378 -1.01 -29.93 16.10
N TRP A 379 -0.41 -28.97 15.38
CA TRP A 379 0.33 -27.88 16.00
C TRP A 379 -0.56 -27.00 16.90
N VAL A 380 -1.80 -26.70 16.47
CA VAL A 380 -2.74 -25.87 17.26
C VAL A 380 -3.12 -26.57 18.55
N TYR A 381 -3.50 -27.86 18.51
CA TYR A 381 -3.85 -28.61 19.72
C TYR A 381 -2.65 -28.76 20.67
N ARG A 382 -1.45 -29.07 20.15
CA ARG A 382 -0.22 -29.09 20.96
C ARG A 382 0.07 -27.75 21.62
N SER A 383 -0.19 -26.64 20.93
CA SER A 383 0.01 -25.29 21.50
C SER A 383 -0.99 -24.94 22.61
N TRP A 384 -2.17 -25.56 22.60
CA TRP A 384 -3.19 -25.41 23.65
C TRP A 384 -3.03 -26.40 24.80
N GLU A 385 -2.44 -27.57 24.53
CA GLU A 385 -2.11 -28.60 25.53
C GLU A 385 -0.82 -28.32 26.29
N GLN A 386 0.08 -27.48 25.74
CA GLN A 386 1.22 -27.01 26.52
C GLN A 386 0.71 -26.20 27.71
N PRO A 387 0.91 -26.67 28.96
CA PRO A 387 0.58 -25.87 30.12
C PRO A 387 1.40 -24.60 30.02
N ALA A 388 0.75 -23.44 30.18
CA ALA A 388 1.44 -22.18 30.29
C ALA A 388 2.56 -22.36 31.32
N SER A 389 3.82 -22.36 30.85
CA SER A 389 4.96 -22.49 31.74
C SER A 389 4.77 -21.50 32.89
N PRO A 390 4.95 -21.92 34.16
CA PRO A 390 4.72 -21.07 35.33
C PRO A 390 5.57 -19.78 35.34
N ASP A 391 6.55 -19.66 34.45
CA ASP A 391 7.36 -18.45 34.27
C ASP A 391 6.67 -17.31 33.50
N ALA A 392 5.57 -17.57 32.79
CA ALA A 392 4.84 -16.52 32.06
C ALA A 392 4.06 -15.57 32.98
N CYS A 393 3.78 -15.97 34.23
CA CYS A 393 3.06 -15.14 35.20
C CYS A 393 3.93 -14.09 35.91
N ARG A 394 5.26 -14.10 35.75
CA ARG A 394 6.15 -13.09 36.39
C ARG A 394 6.33 -11.79 35.60
N MET A 395 5.89 -11.72 34.35
CA MET A 395 6.09 -10.55 33.48
C MET A 395 4.81 -9.76 33.18
N MET A 396 3.67 -10.13 33.76
CA MET A 396 2.44 -9.34 33.67
C MET A 396 1.69 -9.30 35.00
N SER A 397 2.13 -8.43 35.91
CA SER A 397 1.27 -7.64 36.84
C SER A 397 2.15 -6.81 37.79
N PRO A 398 1.73 -5.60 38.19
CA PRO A 398 1.19 -4.47 37.42
C PRO A 398 2.27 -3.44 37.01
#